data_AF-K1TBC1-F1
#
_entry.id   AF-K1TBC1-F1
#
_cell.length_a   1.000
_cell.length_b   1.000
_cell.length_c   1.000
_cell.angle_alpha   90.00
_cell.angle_beta   90.00
_cell.angle_gamma   90.00
#
_symmetry.space_group_name_H-M   'P 1'
#
loop_
_entity.id
_entity.type
_entity.pdbx_description
1 polymer ?
#
loop_
_entity_poly.entity_id
_entity_poly.type
_entity_poly.pdbx_seq_one_letter_code
_entity_poly.pdbx_strand_id
1 'polypeptide(L)'
;MAVSKDIEKGTWTSQVWVEDWQGKKKHKKKRGFATKKEALEWEHSILLAAKADMNMKLADFVDLYFRDKETELKARTVRNKRYMIEQHVAPMLGDKPMDGITPADIIQWQNYIRSKGFKETYQRMLQNQLTALFTHATKIYNLKDNPCAKVKRIGKADADKKQLQFWTLDEF
;
A
#
# COMPACT_ATOMS: atom_id res chain seq x y z
N MET A 1 25.42 10.47 -1.37
CA MET A 1 25.81 9.56 -0.28
C MET A 1 25.91 10.38 0.99
N ALA A 2 24.87 10.36 1.83
CA ALA A 2 24.79 11.19 3.03
C ALA A 2 24.56 10.34 4.30
N VAL A 3 25.20 9.16 4.33
CA VAL A 3 25.28 8.27 5.50
C VAL A 3 26.67 8.36 6.10
N SER A 4 26.75 8.84 7.35
CA SER A 4 27.99 8.97 8.11
C SER A 4 27.96 8.13 9.38
N LYS A 5 29.11 7.59 9.77
CA LYS A 5 29.27 6.84 11.02
C LYS A 5 29.68 7.80 12.13
N ASP A 6 28.96 7.77 13.24
CA ASP A 6 29.32 8.46 14.47
C ASP A 6 30.34 7.58 15.23
N ILE A 7 31.59 8.04 15.28
CA ILE A 7 32.73 7.26 15.78
C ILE A 7 32.70 7.15 17.31
N GLU A 8 32.12 8.13 18.01
CA GLU A 8 32.06 8.15 19.48
C GLU A 8 30.98 7.21 20.03
N LYS A 9 29.87 7.01 19.29
CA LYS A 9 28.72 6.20 19.73
C LYS A 9 28.53 4.90 18.96
N GLY A 10 29.33 4.62 17.95
CA GLY A 10 29.22 3.42 17.10
C GLY A 10 27.94 3.36 16.25
N THR A 11 27.16 4.45 16.18
CA THR A 11 25.86 4.50 15.49
C THR A 11 25.98 5.18 14.13
N TRP A 12 25.04 4.89 13.23
CA TRP A 12 24.98 5.48 11.90
C TRP A 12 23.98 6.64 11.88
N THR A 13 24.31 7.67 11.10
CA THR A 13 23.48 8.84 10.85
C THR A 13 23.21 8.94 9.36
N SER A 14 21.97 9.31 9.00
CA SER A 14 21.58 9.56 7.62
C SER A 14 20.97 10.95 7.48
N GLN A 15 21.37 11.66 6.43
CA GLN A 15 20.92 13.01 6.09
C GLN A 15 20.43 13.01 4.65
N VAL A 16 19.33 13.71 4.36
CA VAL A 16 18.82 13.75 2.99
C VAL A 16 18.14 15.08 2.72
N TRP A 17 18.39 15.61 1.53
CA TRP A 17 17.73 16.80 1.01
C TRP A 17 16.57 16.35 0.13
N VAL A 18 15.38 16.84 0.47
CA VAL A 18 14.12 16.48 -0.18
C VAL A 18 13.48 17.75 -0.72
N GLU A 19 13.11 17.77 -1.99
CA GLU A 19 12.27 18.84 -2.54
C GLU A 19 10.83 18.62 -2.10
N ASP A 20 10.23 19.66 -1.51
CA ASP A 20 8.83 19.67 -1.14
C ASP A 20 7.95 19.89 -2.39
N TRP A 21 6.64 19.67 -2.27
CA TRP A 21 5.67 19.92 -3.35
C TRP A 21 5.66 21.39 -3.85
N GLN A 22 6.23 22.31 -3.08
CA GLN A 22 6.44 23.73 -3.44
C GLN A 22 7.81 24.02 -4.09
N GLY A 23 8.61 22.99 -4.41
CA GLY A 23 9.97 23.15 -4.96
C GLY A 23 11.03 23.63 -3.97
N LYS A 24 10.70 23.73 -2.67
CA LYS A 24 11.66 24.11 -1.62
C LYS A 24 12.41 22.89 -1.09
N LYS A 25 13.75 22.97 -1.07
CA LYS A 25 14.61 21.92 -0.50
C LYS A 25 14.52 21.92 1.04
N LYS A 26 13.99 20.85 1.62
CA LYS A 26 13.96 20.58 3.06
C LYS A 26 15.02 19.54 3.42
N HIS A 27 15.78 19.82 4.47
CA HIS A 27 16.80 18.92 5.01
C HIS A 27 16.20 18.05 6.11
N LYS A 28 16.24 16.73 5.93
CA LYS A 28 15.84 15.73 6.94
C LYS A 28 17.07 14.99 7.45
N LYS A 29 17.16 14.83 8.77
CA LYS A 29 18.26 14.12 9.44
C LYS A 29 17.71 13.15 10.47
N LYS A 30 18.18 11.90 10.46
CA LYS A 30 17.92 10.91 11.51
C LYS A 30 19.23 10.27 11.97
N ARG A 31 19.37 10.10 13.28
CA ARG A 31 20.57 9.57 13.95
C ARG A 31 20.20 8.33 14.75
N GLY A 32 21.18 7.49 15.07
CA GLY A 32 21.03 6.36 15.98
C GLY A 32 20.71 5.02 15.31
N PHE A 33 21.04 4.84 14.04
CA PHE A 33 20.90 3.54 13.39
C PHE A 33 21.98 2.58 13.88
N ALA A 34 21.64 1.31 14.12
CA ALA A 34 22.60 0.30 14.55
C ALA A 34 23.51 -0.13 13.40
N THR A 35 22.98 -0.15 12.17
CA THR A 35 23.72 -0.58 10.99
C THR A 35 23.71 0.44 9.85
N LYS A 36 24.74 0.37 8.99
CA LYS A 36 24.81 1.16 7.75
C LYS A 36 23.63 0.89 6.82
N LYS A 37 23.15 -0.36 6.82
CA LYS A 37 22.07 -0.83 5.94
C LYS A 37 20.74 -0.16 6.31
N GLU A 38 20.39 -0.11 7.60
CA GLU A 38 19.20 0.59 8.08
C GLU A 38 19.24 2.09 7.78
N ALA A 39 20.42 2.72 7.92
CA ALA A 39 20.61 4.13 7.61
C ALA A 39 20.43 4.43 6.10
N LEU A 40 20.86 3.50 5.24
CA LEU A 40 20.65 3.55 3.78
C LEU A 40 19.20 3.30 3.39
N GLU A 41 18.53 2.29 3.97
CA GLU A 41 17.10 2.02 3.74
C GLU A 41 16.24 3.20 4.19
N TRP A 42 16.61 3.87 5.28
CA TRP A 42 15.95 5.10 5.69
C TRP A 42 16.20 6.27 4.73
N GLU A 43 17.44 6.49 4.25
CA GLU A 43 17.73 7.50 3.22
C GLU A 43 16.89 7.24 1.95
N HIS A 44 16.87 5.97 1.52
CA HIS A 44 16.16 5.51 0.34
C HIS A 44 14.64 5.69 0.47
N SER A 45 14.05 5.29 1.60
CA SER A 45 12.61 5.48 1.85
C SER A 45 12.20 6.96 1.86
N ILE A 46 13.05 7.86 2.38
CA ILE A 46 12.77 9.30 2.39
C ILE A 46 12.93 9.93 1.00
N LEU A 47 13.94 9.52 0.23
CA LEU A 47 14.10 9.92 -1.17
C LEU A 47 12.97 9.39 -2.06
N LEU A 48 12.53 8.16 -1.85
CA LEU A 48 11.38 7.56 -2.54
C LEU A 48 10.08 8.29 -2.20
N ALA A 49 9.84 8.59 -0.92
CA ALA A 49 8.69 9.38 -0.49
C ALA A 49 8.73 10.81 -1.02
N ALA A 50 9.93 11.37 -1.23
CA ALA A 50 10.16 12.70 -1.80
C ALA A 50 10.01 12.75 -3.32
N LYS A 51 10.48 11.71 -4.03
CA LYS A 51 10.43 11.63 -5.49
C LYS A 51 9.14 11.03 -6.01
N ALA A 52 8.28 10.46 -5.17
CA ALA A 52 7.11 9.70 -5.61
C ALA A 52 7.49 8.70 -6.71
N ASP A 53 8.68 8.08 -6.59
CA ASP A 53 9.14 7.14 -7.60
C ASP A 53 8.39 5.82 -7.40
N MET A 54 7.65 5.39 -8.42
CA MET A 54 6.83 4.18 -8.38
C MET A 54 7.66 2.89 -8.40
N ASN A 55 8.99 3.00 -8.40
CA ASN A 55 9.90 1.89 -8.12
C ASN A 55 9.88 1.42 -6.65
N MET A 56 9.14 2.10 -5.75
CA MET A 56 8.94 1.61 -4.39
C MET A 56 8.06 0.36 -4.33
N LYS A 57 8.29 -0.48 -3.31
CA LYS A 57 7.49 -1.68 -3.07
C LYS A 57 6.04 -1.33 -2.75
N LEU A 58 5.11 -2.20 -3.17
CA LEU A 58 3.69 -2.02 -2.84
C LEU A 58 3.46 -1.98 -1.33
N ALA A 59 4.17 -2.80 -0.54
CA ALA A 59 4.04 -2.81 0.91
C ALA A 59 4.38 -1.43 1.53
N ASP A 60 5.45 -0.77 1.06
CA ASP A 60 5.82 0.58 1.51
C ASP A 60 4.82 1.63 1.03
N PHE A 61 4.29 1.47 -0.17
CA PHE A 61 3.27 2.39 -0.72
C PHE A 61 1.96 2.36 0.07
N VAL A 62 1.60 1.23 0.67
CA VAL A 62 0.39 1.11 1.51
C VAL A 62 0.45 2.05 2.71
N ASP A 63 1.63 2.26 3.30
CA ASP A 63 1.80 3.21 4.40
C ASP A 63 1.59 4.66 3.97
N LEU A 64 2.11 5.03 2.80
CA LEU A 64 1.91 6.36 2.22
C LEU A 64 0.43 6.58 1.87
N TYR A 65 -0.21 5.59 1.25
CA TYR A 65 -1.63 5.63 0.93
C TYR A 65 -2.50 5.89 2.17
N PHE A 66 -2.25 5.18 3.28
CA PHE A 66 -3.04 5.38 4.49
C PHE A 66 -2.68 6.65 5.25
N ARG A 67 -1.44 7.15 5.15
CA ARG A 67 -1.07 8.46 5.69
C ARG A 67 -1.84 9.58 4.99
N ASP A 68 -1.95 9.52 3.66
CA ASP A 68 -2.73 10.50 2.89
C ASP A 68 -4.23 10.44 3.23
N LYS A 69 -4.73 9.24 3.54
CA LYS A 69 -6.15 9.00 3.84
C LYS A 69 -6.53 9.11 5.32
N GLU A 70 -5.59 9.44 6.19
CA GLU A 70 -5.81 9.48 7.65
C GLU A 70 -6.84 10.55 8.06
N THR A 71 -6.90 11.68 7.35
CA THR A 71 -7.88 12.74 7.62
C THR A 71 -9.26 12.45 7.06
N GLU A 72 -9.35 11.63 6.00
CA GLU A 72 -10.60 11.27 5.33
C GLU A 72 -11.29 10.05 5.97
N LEU A 73 -10.52 9.14 6.56
CA LEU A 73 -11.00 7.85 7.03
C LEU A 73 -10.91 7.73 8.55
N LYS A 74 -11.99 7.23 9.17
CA LYS A 74 -11.98 6.83 10.58
C LYS A 74 -10.87 5.80 10.83
N ALA A 75 -10.17 5.91 11.97
CA ALA A 75 -9.08 5.01 12.34
C ALA A 75 -9.44 3.51 12.26
N ARG A 76 -10.67 3.13 12.64
CA ARG A 76 -11.16 1.75 12.51
C ARG A 76 -11.18 1.28 11.05
N THR A 77 -11.62 2.14 10.13
CA THR A 77 -11.67 1.84 8.70
C THR A 77 -10.26 1.66 8.13
N VAL A 78 -9.33 2.53 8.53
CA VAL A 78 -7.91 2.41 8.15
C VAL A 78 -7.35 1.06 8.59
N ARG A 79 -7.52 0.69 9.87
CA ARG A 79 -7.05 -0.60 10.40
C ARG A 79 -7.62 -1.80 9.64
N ASN A 80 -8.92 -1.81 9.39
CA ASN A 80 -9.57 -2.91 8.68
C ASN A 80 -9.05 -3.05 7.23
N LYS A 81 -8.93 -1.93 6.51
CA LYS A 81 -8.45 -1.94 5.12
C LYS A 81 -6.97 -2.33 5.05
N ARG A 82 -6.15 -1.82 5.97
CA ARG A 82 -4.74 -2.17 6.11
C ARG A 82 -4.57 -3.66 6.33
N TYR A 83 -5.30 -4.22 7.29
CA TYR A 83 -5.28 -5.66 7.57
C TYR A 83 -5.63 -6.49 6.33
N MET A 84 -6.68 -6.12 5.59
CA MET A 84 -7.05 -6.82 4.35
C MET A 84 -5.91 -6.82 3.31
N ILE A 85 -5.23 -5.69 3.15
CA ILE A 85 -4.11 -5.57 2.20
C ILE A 85 -2.91 -6.38 2.68
N GLU A 86 -2.51 -6.24 3.94
CA GLU A 86 -1.37 -6.96 4.53
C GLU A 86 -1.56 -8.47 4.51
N GLN A 87 -2.77 -8.96 4.76
CA GLN A 87 -3.04 -10.41 4.81
C GLN A 87 -3.25 -11.06 3.43
N HIS A 88 -3.83 -10.32 2.48
CA HIS A 88 -4.30 -10.93 1.23
C HIS A 88 -3.63 -10.39 -0.03
N VAL A 89 -3.04 -9.20 0.00
CA VAL A 89 -2.36 -8.57 -1.15
C VAL A 89 -0.85 -8.65 -0.98
N ALA A 90 -0.33 -8.24 0.17
CA ALA A 90 1.09 -8.17 0.43
C ALA A 90 1.85 -9.51 0.23
N PRO A 91 1.29 -10.70 0.56
CA PRO A 91 2.02 -11.96 0.39
C PRO A 91 2.43 -12.28 -1.05
N MET A 92 1.73 -11.73 -2.05
CA MET A 92 2.07 -11.96 -3.47
C MET A 92 2.65 -10.73 -4.16
N LEU A 93 2.16 -9.54 -3.80
CA LEU A 93 2.49 -8.30 -4.51
C LEU A 93 3.30 -7.31 -3.66
N GLY A 94 3.42 -7.53 -2.34
CA GLY A 94 3.99 -6.57 -1.40
C GLY A 94 5.44 -6.23 -1.69
N ASP A 95 6.25 -7.21 -2.07
CA ASP A 95 7.67 -7.03 -2.39
C ASP A 95 7.94 -6.52 -3.81
N LYS A 96 6.92 -6.49 -4.67
CA LYS A 96 7.06 -6.00 -6.04
C LYS A 96 7.01 -4.47 -6.06
N PRO A 97 7.80 -3.83 -6.93
CA PRO A 97 7.72 -2.39 -7.14
C PRO A 97 6.37 -2.02 -7.78
N MET A 98 5.80 -0.87 -7.43
CA MET A 98 4.46 -0.45 -7.86
C MET A 98 4.35 -0.33 -9.39
N ASP A 99 5.40 0.15 -10.06
CA ASP A 99 5.50 0.24 -11.52
C ASP A 99 5.79 -1.09 -12.23
N GLY A 100 6.30 -2.09 -11.49
CA GLY A 100 6.57 -3.43 -12.00
C GLY A 100 5.38 -4.39 -11.87
N ILE A 101 4.28 -3.99 -11.23
CA ILE A 101 3.09 -4.84 -11.10
C ILE A 101 2.28 -4.78 -12.40
N THR A 102 2.17 -5.92 -13.06
CA THR A 102 1.51 -6.07 -14.35
C THR A 102 0.06 -6.56 -14.19
N PRO A 103 -0.79 -6.42 -15.23
CA PRO A 103 -2.10 -7.06 -15.25
C PRO A 103 -2.06 -8.58 -15.02
N ALA A 104 -0.99 -9.25 -15.46
CA ALA A 104 -0.80 -10.68 -15.25
C ALA A 104 -0.62 -11.02 -13.76
N ASP A 105 0.11 -10.19 -13.02
CA ASP A 105 0.28 -10.33 -11.56
C ASP A 105 -1.05 -10.17 -10.83
N ILE A 106 -1.90 -9.24 -11.28
CA ILE A 106 -3.26 -9.06 -10.74
C ILE A 106 -4.10 -10.31 -10.99
N ILE A 107 -4.02 -10.93 -12.17
CA ILE A 107 -4.74 -12.18 -12.47
C ILE A 107 -4.25 -13.33 -11.59
N GLN A 108 -2.94 -13.46 -11.39
CA GLN A 108 -2.37 -14.47 -10.49
C GLN A 108 -2.85 -14.26 -9.05
N TRP A 109 -2.81 -13.03 -8.57
CA TRP A 109 -3.36 -12.66 -7.27
C TRP A 109 -4.87 -12.97 -7.17
N GLN A 110 -5.66 -12.66 -8.20
CA GLN A 110 -7.09 -12.99 -8.25
C GLN A 110 -7.34 -14.50 -8.14
N ASN A 111 -6.53 -15.32 -8.81
CA ASN A 111 -6.62 -16.78 -8.74
C ASN A 111 -6.27 -17.29 -7.34
N TYR A 112 -5.26 -16.72 -6.70
CA TYR A 112 -4.94 -17.01 -5.30
C TYR A 112 -6.09 -16.65 -4.35
N ILE A 113 -6.75 -15.49 -4.54
CA ILE A 113 -7.91 -15.12 -3.73
C ILE A 113 -9.10 -16.07 -3.93
N ARG A 114 -9.33 -16.53 -5.16
CA ARG A 114 -10.38 -17.53 -5.46
C ARG A 114 -10.09 -18.88 -4.81
N SER A 115 -8.83 -19.33 -4.80
CA SER A 115 -8.45 -20.62 -4.22
C SER A 115 -8.61 -20.67 -2.70
N LYS A 116 -8.73 -19.53 -2.03
CA LYS A 116 -9.03 -19.45 -0.59
C LYS A 116 -10.49 -19.72 -0.24
N GLY A 117 -11.38 -19.86 -1.23
CA GLY A 117 -12.80 -20.18 -0.98
C GLY A 117 -13.60 -19.05 -0.32
N PHE A 118 -13.14 -17.80 -0.40
CA PHE A 118 -13.85 -16.67 0.17
C PHE A 118 -15.18 -16.40 -0.53
N LYS A 119 -16.16 -15.85 0.21
CA LYS A 119 -17.43 -15.37 -0.36
C LYS A 119 -17.20 -14.35 -1.47
N GLU A 120 -18.09 -14.34 -2.47
CA GLU A 120 -18.00 -13.42 -3.61
C GLU A 120 -17.99 -11.93 -3.19
N THR A 121 -18.70 -11.58 -2.12
CA THR A 121 -18.73 -10.23 -1.54
C THR A 121 -17.37 -9.83 -0.96
N TYR A 122 -16.70 -10.74 -0.27
CA TYR A 122 -15.37 -10.51 0.29
C TYR A 122 -14.30 -10.42 -0.81
N GLN A 123 -14.35 -11.31 -1.81
CA GLN A 123 -13.47 -11.22 -2.99
C GLN A 123 -13.61 -9.85 -3.68
N ARG A 124 -14.85 -9.37 -3.84
CA ARG A 124 -15.12 -8.03 -4.40
C ARG A 124 -14.53 -6.93 -3.52
N MET A 125 -14.64 -7.05 -2.20
CA MET A 125 -14.08 -6.09 -1.25
C MET A 125 -12.56 -5.98 -1.34
N LEU A 126 -11.86 -7.12 -1.43
CA LEU A 126 -10.40 -7.17 -1.61
C LEU A 126 -9.98 -6.54 -2.94
N GLN A 127 -10.64 -6.91 -4.05
CA GLN A 127 -10.38 -6.31 -5.36
C GLN A 127 -10.55 -4.79 -5.34
N ASN A 128 -11.57 -4.29 -4.63
CA ASN A 128 -11.82 -2.87 -4.52
C ASN A 128 -10.72 -2.16 -3.70
N GLN A 129 -10.16 -2.78 -2.65
CA GLN A 129 -9.03 -2.19 -1.92
C GLN A 129 -7.81 -2.05 -2.82
N LEU A 130 -7.48 -3.11 -3.57
CA LEU A 130 -6.35 -3.08 -4.50
C LEU A 130 -6.55 -2.03 -5.61
N THR A 131 -7.75 -1.98 -6.19
CA THR A 131 -8.09 -1.00 -7.23
C THR A 131 -8.00 0.43 -6.71
N ALA A 132 -8.46 0.69 -5.48
CA ALA A 132 -8.37 2.01 -4.85
C ALA A 132 -6.91 2.43 -4.63
N LEU A 133 -6.06 1.51 -4.16
CA LEU A 133 -4.63 1.73 -3.97
C LEU A 133 -3.94 2.17 -5.28
N PHE A 134 -4.11 1.40 -6.35
CA PHE A 134 -3.51 1.74 -7.66
C PHE A 134 -4.12 2.99 -8.30
N THR A 135 -5.40 3.27 -8.05
CA THR A 135 -6.04 4.51 -8.53
C THR A 135 -5.44 5.73 -7.82
N HIS A 136 -5.18 5.65 -6.52
CA HIS A 136 -4.49 6.70 -5.77
C HIS A 136 -3.07 6.91 -6.27
N ALA A 137 -2.32 5.83 -6.49
CA ALA A 137 -0.97 5.86 -7.07
C ALA A 137 -0.95 6.56 -8.44
N THR A 138 -1.90 6.23 -9.32
CA THR A 138 -2.03 6.85 -10.65
C THR A 138 -2.36 8.34 -10.56
N LYS A 139 -3.31 8.72 -9.69
CA LYS A 139 -3.80 10.09 -9.62
C LYS A 139 -2.87 11.07 -8.90
N ILE A 140 -2.19 10.61 -7.85
CA ILE A 140 -1.41 11.48 -6.96
C ILE A 140 0.10 11.32 -7.19
N TYR A 141 0.54 10.09 -7.46
CA TYR A 141 1.95 9.74 -7.57
C TYR A 141 2.39 9.45 -9.01
N ASN A 142 1.55 9.78 -10.00
CA ASN A 142 1.83 9.69 -11.43
C ASN A 142 2.29 8.30 -11.91
N LEU A 143 1.74 7.22 -11.31
CA LEU A 143 1.90 5.87 -11.85
C LEU A 143 1.39 5.83 -13.29
N LYS A 144 2.26 5.45 -14.23
CA LYS A 144 1.98 5.54 -15.67
C LYS A 144 0.79 4.69 -16.12
N ASP A 145 0.64 3.51 -15.52
CA ASP A 145 -0.38 2.54 -15.92
C ASP A 145 -0.98 1.86 -14.70
N ASN A 146 -2.31 1.72 -14.69
CA ASN A 146 -3.02 1.07 -13.61
C ASN A 146 -3.31 -0.39 -14.01
N PRO A 147 -2.60 -1.37 -13.46
CA PRO A 147 -2.78 -2.78 -13.85
C PRO A 147 -4.18 -3.30 -13.51
N CYS A 148 -4.83 -2.75 -12.46
CA CYS A 148 -6.18 -3.13 -12.08
C CYS A 148 -7.26 -2.64 -13.07
N ALA A 149 -6.98 -1.60 -13.86
CA ALA A 149 -7.94 -1.08 -14.84
C ALA A 149 -8.09 -2.00 -16.06
N LYS A 150 -7.05 -2.78 -16.37
CA LYS A 150 -6.99 -3.70 -17.52
C LYS A 150 -7.53 -5.10 -17.22
N VAL A 151 -7.91 -5.37 -15.97
CA VAL A 151 -8.33 -6.70 -15.52
C VAL A 151 -9.78 -6.67 -15.04
N LYS A 152 -10.55 -7.72 -15.38
CA LYS A 152 -11.91 -7.88 -14.88
C LYS A 152 -11.90 -8.07 -13.37
N ARG A 153 -12.71 -7.29 -12.65
CA ARG A 153 -12.82 -7.37 -11.19
C ARG A 153 -13.46 -8.69 -10.73
N ILE A 154 -12.92 -9.34 -9.70
CA ILE A 154 -13.48 -10.56 -9.10
C ILE A 154 -14.56 -10.32 -8.05
N GLY A 155 -15.32 -11.37 -7.72
CA GLY A 155 -16.43 -11.33 -6.77
C GLY A 155 -17.69 -10.68 -7.33
N LYS A 156 -18.71 -10.52 -6.49
CA LYS A 156 -19.95 -9.80 -6.77
C LYS A 156 -20.38 -9.03 -5.52
N ALA A 157 -20.88 -7.81 -5.68
CA ALA A 157 -21.26 -6.97 -4.55
C ALA A 157 -22.57 -7.44 -3.88
N ASP A 158 -23.48 -8.03 -4.67
CA ASP A 158 -24.83 -8.37 -4.23
C ASP A 158 -25.07 -9.88 -4.09
N ALA A 159 -24.02 -10.70 -3.97
CA ALA A 159 -24.16 -12.15 -3.92
C ALA A 159 -25.00 -12.61 -2.71
N ASP A 160 -24.82 -11.96 -1.57
CA ASP A 160 -25.44 -12.36 -0.30
C ASP A 160 -26.85 -11.77 -0.10
N LYS A 161 -27.28 -10.78 -0.92
CA LYS A 161 -28.61 -10.15 -0.79
C LYS A 161 -29.77 -11.12 -0.98
N LYS A 162 -29.55 -12.23 -1.68
CA LYS A 162 -30.55 -13.28 -1.90
C LYS A 162 -30.73 -14.23 -0.71
N GLN A 163 -29.83 -14.19 0.28
CA GLN A 163 -29.80 -15.14 1.40
C GLN A 163 -30.11 -14.49 2.75
N LEU A 164 -30.37 -13.17 2.79
CA LEU A 164 -30.83 -12.50 4.01
C LEU A 164 -32.27 -12.89 4.30
N GLN A 165 -32.46 -13.88 5.16
CA GLN A 165 -33.73 -14.13 5.84
C GLN A 165 -33.91 -13.05 6.91
N PHE A 166 -34.99 -12.29 6.82
CA PHE A 166 -35.37 -11.32 7.84
C PHE A 166 -36.37 -11.97 8.78
N TRP A 167 -36.22 -11.69 10.08
CA TRP A 167 -37.16 -12.19 11.08
C TRP A 167 -38.49 -11.46 10.92
N THR A 168 -39.59 -12.20 10.80
CA THR A 168 -40.94 -11.64 10.81
C THR A 168 -41.46 -11.56 12.25
N LEU A 169 -42.40 -10.66 12.53
CA LEU A 169 -42.98 -10.46 13.88
C LEU A 169 -43.53 -11.76 14.51
N ASP A 170 -43.91 -12.74 13.68
CA ASP A 170 -44.35 -14.08 14.11
C ASP A 170 -43.22 -15.00 14.64
N GLU A 171 -41.95 -14.60 14.49
CA GLU A 171 -40.77 -15.36 14.95
C GLU A 171 -40.18 -14.82 16.27
N PHE A 172 -40.85 -13.86 16.92
CA PHE A 172 -40.45 -13.27 18.21
C PHE A 172 -41.37 -13.71 19.35
#